data_AF-A0A520K9M4-F1
#
_entry.id   AF-A0A520K9M4-F1
#
_cell.length_a   1.000
_cell.length_b   1.000
_cell.length_c   1.000
_cell.angle_alpha   90.00
_cell.angle_beta   90.00
_cell.angle_gamma   90.00
#
_symmetry.space_group_name_H-M   'P 1'
#
loop_
_entity.id
_entity.type
_entity.pdbx_description
1 polymer ?
#
loop_
_entity_poly.entity_id
_entity_poly.type
_entity_poly.pdbx_seq_one_letter_code
_entity_poly.pdbx_strand_id
1 'polypeptide(L)'
;MKSTAWGSIAVALMIVAAIPAISYGAETEEQQPPPIERYIQIAERAHQRLTAYIDTHEHDQDSEQRCEDIELLIEGAKEAHAAGDVEAAIAKTKEAMKMLKGCMTSLDMQLPPAAVDAIKDRYERVSHHLSMLTSALERLEEQGIEAPLIDAHVRVARSSFKASLIHLKAQRPFIAQQMLNVCERSLDTAHDMLEDRVRDSLLPERLHHFLNTVPERLQAAHDIIDEARSEGIDTGDAESLLAQLKVRLYRAREAHQEGREAASLAILRESMESAAKLGHELDELRQRMAS
;
A
#
# COMPACT_ATOMS: atom_id res chain seq x y z
N MET A 1 15.31 1.60 4.88
CA MET A 1 14.21 1.45 5.87
C MET A 1 14.24 2.64 6.82
N LYS A 2 13.38 3.64 6.59
CA LYS A 2 13.18 4.81 7.48
C LYS A 2 11.67 4.92 7.78
N SER A 3 11.33 4.39 8.95
CA SER A 3 10.21 4.64 9.87
C SER A 3 8.90 5.27 9.36
N THR A 4 7.84 4.51 9.63
CA THR A 4 6.39 4.67 9.53
C THR A 4 5.74 5.76 10.42
N ALA A 5 6.51 6.69 10.99
CA ALA A 5 6.00 7.66 11.99
C ALA A 5 5.02 8.71 11.41
N TRP A 6 5.24 9.16 10.17
CA TRP A 6 4.38 10.14 9.48
C TRP A 6 3.01 9.58 9.08
N GLY A 7 2.97 8.26 8.87
CA GLY A 7 1.81 7.41 8.54
C GLY A 7 0.65 7.64 9.49
N SER A 8 1.04 7.58 10.77
CA SER A 8 0.16 7.81 11.88
C SER A 8 -0.22 9.29 11.86
N ILE A 9 0.70 10.25 12.09
CA ILE A 9 0.52 11.69 12.36
C ILE A 9 -0.77 12.35 11.82
N ALA A 10 -1.02 12.21 10.51
CA ALA A 10 -2.15 12.83 9.83
C ALA A 10 -3.55 12.33 10.25
N VAL A 11 -3.72 11.03 10.57
CA VAL A 11 -5.06 10.42 10.81
C VAL A 11 -5.72 10.89 12.12
N ALA A 12 -4.97 11.14 13.19
CA ALA A 12 -5.49 11.60 14.48
C ALA A 12 -5.72 13.12 14.44
N LEU A 13 -4.87 13.89 13.76
CA LEU A 13 -5.13 15.31 13.49
C LEU A 13 -6.36 15.51 12.58
N MET A 14 -6.57 14.61 11.60
CA MET A 14 -7.82 14.54 10.85
C MET A 14 -9.03 14.23 11.73
N ILE A 15 -8.94 13.25 12.63
CA ILE A 15 -10.04 12.91 13.52
C ILE A 15 -10.35 14.09 14.46
N VAL A 16 -9.34 14.80 14.96
CA VAL A 16 -9.50 16.04 15.75
C VAL A 16 -10.16 17.16 14.96
N ALA A 17 -9.80 17.32 13.67
CA ALA A 17 -10.40 18.32 12.78
C ALA A 17 -11.79 17.92 12.25
N ALA A 18 -12.09 16.62 12.17
CA ALA A 18 -13.37 16.06 11.75
C ALA A 18 -14.39 15.97 12.89
N ILE A 19 -13.95 15.93 14.15
CA ILE A 19 -14.88 15.90 15.30
C ILE A 19 -15.79 17.14 15.34
N PRO A 20 -15.35 18.37 15.04
CA PRO A 20 -16.27 19.50 14.86
C PRO A 20 -17.20 19.37 13.63
N ALA A 21 -16.77 18.68 12.56
CA ALA A 21 -17.59 18.44 11.38
C ALA A 21 -18.62 17.31 11.58
N ILE A 22 -18.35 16.39 12.51
CA ILE A 22 -19.26 15.31 12.93
C ILE A 22 -20.12 15.75 14.13
N SER A 23 -19.68 16.74 14.90
CA SER A 23 -20.36 17.13 16.16
C SER A 23 -21.28 18.35 16.04
N TYR A 24 -21.50 18.95 14.87
CA TYR A 24 -22.48 20.04 14.71
C TYR A 24 -23.12 20.10 13.31
N GLY A 25 -23.45 18.95 12.73
CA GLY A 25 -24.16 18.86 11.46
C GLY A 25 -25.14 17.70 11.42
N ALA A 26 -26.40 18.01 11.69
CA ALA A 26 -27.60 17.17 11.51
C ALA A 26 -27.72 15.92 12.39
N GLU A 27 -28.71 16.01 13.28
CA GLU A 27 -29.56 14.91 13.71
C GLU A 27 -29.61 13.80 12.66
N THR A 28 -28.87 12.72 12.91
CA THR A 28 -29.14 11.41 12.33
C THR A 28 -29.31 10.48 13.52
N GLU A 29 -30.55 10.07 13.74
CA GLU A 29 -30.95 9.08 14.72
C GLU A 29 -30.09 7.81 14.52
N GLU A 30 -29.66 7.19 15.63
CA GLU A 30 -29.02 5.86 15.75
C GLU A 30 -27.49 5.70 15.87
N GLN A 31 -26.67 6.74 15.96
CA GLN A 31 -25.28 6.56 16.43
C GLN A 31 -25.10 7.11 17.85
N GLN A 32 -25.14 6.21 18.84
CA GLN A 32 -24.71 6.53 20.20
C GLN A 32 -23.35 7.22 20.16
N PRO A 33 -23.14 8.32 20.92
CA PRO A 33 -21.86 8.98 20.97
C PRO A 33 -20.77 7.97 21.35
N PRO A 34 -19.59 8.00 20.69
CA PRO A 34 -18.47 7.12 21.02
C PRO A 34 -18.13 7.16 22.52
N PRO A 35 -17.65 6.06 23.11
CA PRO A 35 -17.24 6.04 24.51
C PRO A 35 -16.11 7.07 24.75
N ILE A 36 -16.13 7.72 25.92
CA ILE A 36 -15.16 8.77 26.30
C ILE A 36 -13.70 8.31 26.18
N GLU A 37 -13.44 7.04 26.46
CA GLU A 37 -12.12 6.42 26.28
C GLU A 37 -11.59 6.56 24.85
N ARG A 38 -12.47 6.42 23.85
CA ARG A 38 -12.09 6.59 22.44
C ARG A 38 -11.71 8.04 22.13
N TYR A 39 -12.36 9.02 22.75
CA TYR A 39 -12.01 10.42 22.60
C TYR A 39 -10.68 10.78 23.26
N ILE A 40 -10.40 10.22 24.43
CA ILE A 40 -9.11 10.37 25.13
C ILE A 40 -7.98 9.80 24.25
N GLN A 41 -8.15 8.58 23.71
CA GLN A 41 -7.16 7.98 22.81
C GLN A 41 -6.93 8.78 21.52
N ILE A 42 -7.96 9.45 21.00
CA ILE A 42 -7.84 10.35 19.85
C ILE A 42 -6.98 11.56 20.21
N ALA A 43 -7.24 12.19 21.35
CA ALA A 43 -6.49 13.34 21.84
C ALA A 43 -5.03 12.98 22.11
N GLU A 44 -4.76 11.85 22.78
CA GLU A 44 -3.41 11.33 23.02
C GLU A 44 -2.61 11.16 21.74
N ARG A 45 -3.20 10.47 20.76
CA ARG A 45 -2.51 10.25 19.48
C ARG A 45 -2.21 11.61 18.86
N ALA A 46 -3.18 12.52 18.80
CA ALA A 46 -2.98 13.84 18.21
C ALA A 46 -1.88 14.66 18.91
N HIS A 47 -1.79 14.60 20.24
CA HIS A 47 -0.73 15.22 21.02
C HIS A 47 0.66 14.63 20.71
N GLN A 48 0.83 13.31 20.83
CA GLN A 48 2.11 12.62 20.52
C GLN A 48 2.67 13.03 19.16
N ARG A 49 1.78 13.32 18.22
CA ARG A 49 2.09 13.65 16.84
C ARG A 49 2.42 15.12 16.64
N LEU A 50 1.75 16.00 17.39
CA LEU A 50 2.13 17.41 17.46
C LEU A 50 3.53 17.53 18.08
N THR A 51 3.81 16.81 19.16
CA THR A 51 5.13 16.76 19.81
C THR A 51 6.21 16.28 18.83
N ALA A 52 5.99 15.18 18.11
CA ALA A 52 6.95 14.70 17.11
C ALA A 52 7.21 15.69 15.96
N TYR A 53 6.20 16.50 15.60
CA TYR A 53 6.37 17.58 14.62
C TYR A 53 7.17 18.74 15.20
N ILE A 54 6.91 19.10 16.46
CA ILE A 54 7.66 20.12 17.18
C ILE A 54 9.13 19.72 17.29
N ASP A 55 9.43 18.49 17.72
CA ASP A 55 10.81 17.99 17.87
C ASP A 55 11.65 18.00 16.58
N THR A 56 11.01 18.05 15.41
CA THR A 56 11.67 17.91 14.11
C THR A 56 11.83 19.22 13.33
N HIS A 57 11.28 20.34 13.81
CA HIS A 57 11.45 21.64 13.16
C HIS A 57 11.75 22.74 14.20
N GLU A 58 12.26 23.90 13.78
CA GLU A 58 12.46 25.03 14.69
C GLU A 58 11.11 25.67 15.02
N HIS A 59 10.76 25.74 16.31
CA HIS A 59 9.53 26.39 16.80
C HIS A 59 9.84 27.33 17.96
N ASP A 60 8.86 28.15 18.33
CA ASP A 60 8.95 29.04 19.47
C ASP A 60 8.62 28.33 20.80
N GLN A 61 9.09 28.93 21.91
CA GLN A 61 8.79 28.44 23.27
C GLN A 61 7.28 28.37 23.57
N ASP A 62 6.45 29.15 22.86
CA ASP A 62 4.99 29.13 23.00
C ASP A 62 4.39 27.82 22.46
N SER A 63 4.98 27.22 21.43
CA SER A 63 4.56 25.93 20.87
C SER A 63 4.89 24.75 21.79
N GLU A 64 6.05 24.78 22.46
CA GLU A 64 6.44 23.77 23.45
C GLU A 64 5.52 23.81 24.68
N GLN A 65 5.26 25.01 25.23
CA GLN A 65 4.37 25.18 26.38
C GLN A 65 2.96 24.68 26.09
N ARG A 66 2.42 24.97 24.89
CA ARG A 66 1.09 24.47 24.49
C ARG A 66 1.05 22.95 24.40
N CYS A 67 2.16 22.29 24.06
CA CYS A 67 2.23 20.83 24.04
C CYS A 67 2.17 20.26 25.46
N GLU A 68 2.88 20.85 26.42
CA GLU A 68 2.81 20.45 27.83
C GLU A 68 1.40 20.64 28.39
N ASP A 69 0.75 21.77 28.10
CA ASP A 69 -0.61 22.06 28.55
C ASP A 69 -1.64 21.04 28.01
N ILE A 70 -1.48 20.63 26.74
CA ILE A 70 -2.32 19.59 26.13
C ILE A 70 -2.10 18.23 26.81
N GLU A 71 -0.86 17.89 27.15
CA GLU A 71 -0.53 16.65 27.87
C GLU A 71 -1.21 16.61 29.24
N LEU A 72 -1.14 17.71 30.00
CA LEU A 72 -1.78 17.83 31.30
C LEU A 72 -3.30 17.65 31.23
N LEU A 73 -3.95 18.20 30.19
CA LEU A 73 -5.38 18.03 29.98
C LEU A 73 -5.76 16.59 29.64
N ILE A 74 -4.92 15.89 28.86
CA ILE A 74 -5.13 14.49 28.49
C ILE A 74 -4.95 13.56 29.69
N GLU A 75 -3.88 13.74 30.47
CA GLU A 75 -3.66 12.96 31.70
C GLU A 75 -4.78 13.22 32.71
N GLY A 76 -5.17 14.49 32.89
CA GLY A 76 -6.30 14.84 33.74
C GLY A 76 -7.62 14.22 33.26
N ALA A 77 -7.81 13.98 31.96
CA ALA A 77 -8.99 13.31 31.42
C ALA A 77 -8.97 11.80 31.70
N LYS A 78 -7.80 11.15 31.62
CA LYS A 78 -7.60 9.75 32.00
C LYS A 78 -7.90 9.52 33.48
N GLU A 79 -7.38 10.38 34.35
CA GLU A 79 -7.60 10.30 35.79
C GLU A 79 -9.09 10.45 36.14
N ALA A 80 -9.78 11.43 35.54
CA ALA A 80 -11.21 11.63 35.72
C ALA A 80 -12.02 10.41 35.24
N HIS A 81 -11.64 9.83 34.09
CA HIS A 81 -12.28 8.63 33.57
C HIS A 81 -12.08 7.42 34.50
N ALA A 82 -10.86 7.21 35.00
CA ALA A 82 -10.54 6.15 35.95
C ALA A 82 -11.29 6.29 37.29
N ALA A 83 -11.57 7.52 37.72
CA ALA A 83 -12.38 7.82 38.90
C ALA A 83 -13.90 7.69 38.68
N GLY A 84 -14.35 7.40 37.45
CA GLY A 84 -15.76 7.34 37.09
C GLY A 84 -16.43 8.70 36.87
N ASP A 85 -15.66 9.80 36.87
CA ASP A 85 -16.14 11.16 36.60
C ASP A 85 -16.12 11.42 35.08
N VAL A 86 -17.18 10.95 34.42
CA VAL A 86 -17.34 11.03 32.97
C VAL A 86 -17.48 12.49 32.49
N GLU A 87 -18.12 13.36 33.27
CA GLU A 87 -18.29 14.77 32.90
C GLU A 87 -16.97 15.53 32.89
N ALA A 88 -16.15 15.35 33.92
CA ALA A 88 -14.81 15.96 33.98
C ALA A 88 -13.90 15.40 32.88
N ALA A 89 -13.97 14.09 32.60
CA ALA A 89 -13.23 13.48 31.50
C ALA A 89 -13.61 14.08 30.14
N ILE A 90 -14.91 14.28 29.89
CA ILE A 90 -15.41 14.94 28.67
C ILE A 90 -14.92 16.39 28.58
N ALA A 91 -15.01 17.16 29.67
CA ALA A 91 -14.63 18.57 29.69
C ALA A 91 -13.13 18.75 29.35
N LYS A 92 -12.26 18.00 30.03
CA LYS A 92 -10.82 18.04 29.80
C LYS A 92 -10.42 17.56 28.42
N THR A 93 -11.06 16.49 27.92
CA THR A 93 -10.82 16.02 26.54
C THR A 93 -11.23 17.08 25.52
N LYS A 94 -12.37 17.75 25.71
CA LYS A 94 -12.80 18.84 24.81
C LYS A 94 -11.82 20.01 24.81
N GLU A 95 -11.27 20.35 25.97
CA GLU A 95 -10.29 21.43 26.10
C GLU A 95 -8.96 21.09 25.42
N ALA A 96 -8.44 19.88 25.63
CA ALA A 96 -7.26 19.38 24.91
C ALA A 96 -7.45 19.44 23.39
N MET A 97 -8.61 19.00 22.91
CA MET A 97 -8.96 19.03 21.48
C MET A 97 -9.07 20.45 20.93
N LYS A 98 -9.56 21.41 21.74
CA LYS A 98 -9.62 22.82 21.38
C LYS A 98 -8.22 23.42 21.26
N MET A 99 -7.31 23.09 22.17
CA MET A 99 -5.91 23.55 22.13
C MET A 99 -5.17 22.95 20.93
N LEU A 100 -5.32 21.64 20.69
CA LEU A 100 -4.77 20.96 19.50
C LEU A 100 -5.21 21.66 18.20
N LYS A 101 -6.50 22.02 18.10
CA LYS A 101 -7.03 22.79 16.97
C LYS A 101 -6.40 24.19 16.85
N GLY A 102 -6.16 24.84 17.98
CA GLY A 102 -5.45 26.13 18.05
C GLY A 102 -4.05 26.02 17.46
N CYS A 103 -3.27 25.04 17.90
CA CYS A 103 -1.92 24.78 17.38
C CYS A 103 -1.92 24.52 15.87
N MET A 104 -2.85 23.70 15.37
CA MET A 104 -3.00 23.45 13.94
C MET A 104 -3.27 24.74 13.14
N THR A 105 -4.07 25.66 13.69
CA THR A 105 -4.42 26.92 13.02
C THR A 105 -3.21 27.86 12.94
N SER A 106 -2.37 27.88 13.99
CA SER A 106 -1.12 28.63 13.99
C SER A 106 -0.14 28.09 12.93
N LEU A 107 -0.02 26.77 12.80
CA LEU A 107 0.81 26.13 11.78
C LEU A 107 0.31 26.42 10.35
N ASP A 108 -1.01 26.49 10.13
CA ASP A 108 -1.61 26.86 8.84
C ASP A 108 -1.19 28.27 8.36
N MET A 109 -0.98 29.22 9.27
CA MET A 109 -0.60 30.61 8.93
C MET A 109 0.87 30.78 8.54
N GLN A 110 1.72 29.76 8.74
CA GLN A 110 3.16 29.84 8.51
C GLN A 110 3.61 29.18 7.19
N LEU A 111 2.70 28.58 6.42
CA LEU A 111 3.08 27.90 5.18
C LEU A 111 3.47 28.89 4.07
N PRO A 112 4.67 28.78 3.49
CA PRO A 112 5.10 29.67 2.42
C PRO A 112 4.30 29.42 1.13
N PRO A 113 4.08 30.44 0.28
CA PRO A 113 3.32 30.30 -0.98
C PRO A 113 3.80 29.17 -1.89
N ALA A 114 5.11 28.91 -1.94
CA ALA A 114 5.69 27.81 -2.71
C ALA A 114 5.20 26.43 -2.25
N ALA A 115 4.89 26.26 -0.96
CA ALA A 115 4.32 25.02 -0.44
C ALA A 115 2.87 24.82 -0.91
N VAL A 116 2.11 25.90 -1.07
CA VAL A 116 0.73 25.86 -1.60
C VAL A 116 0.70 25.45 -3.07
N ASP A 117 1.64 25.96 -3.88
CA ASP A 117 1.74 25.55 -5.28
C ASP A 117 2.22 24.10 -5.42
N ALA A 118 3.16 23.65 -4.59
CA ALA A 118 3.55 22.23 -4.54
C ALA A 118 2.38 21.30 -4.17
N ILE A 119 1.43 21.76 -3.35
CA ILE A 119 0.21 21.04 -3.03
C ILE A 119 -0.73 20.96 -4.26
N LYS A 120 -0.83 22.03 -5.08
CA LYS A 120 -1.60 22.03 -6.34
C LYS A 120 -1.11 20.98 -7.32
N ASP A 121 0.20 20.94 -7.57
CA ASP A 121 0.82 19.97 -8.50
C ASP A 121 0.58 18.52 -8.06
N ARG A 122 0.51 18.29 -6.74
CA ARG A 122 0.20 16.96 -6.19
C ARG A 122 -1.24 16.53 -6.47
N TYR A 123 -2.21 17.45 -6.50
CA TYR A 123 -3.60 17.06 -6.79
C TYR A 123 -3.76 16.47 -8.18
N GLU A 124 -3.06 16.99 -9.19
CA GLU A 124 -3.16 16.45 -10.55
C GLU A 124 -2.68 14.99 -10.59
N ARG A 125 -1.52 14.72 -9.97
CA ARG A 125 -0.97 13.36 -9.88
C ARG A 125 -1.89 12.41 -9.11
N VAL A 126 -2.40 12.86 -7.97
CA VAL A 126 -3.28 12.07 -7.11
C VAL A 126 -4.63 11.81 -7.78
N SER A 127 -5.19 12.80 -8.47
CA SER A 127 -6.42 12.67 -9.26
C SER A 127 -6.25 11.62 -10.36
N HIS A 128 -5.14 11.69 -11.09
CA HIS A 128 -4.83 10.71 -12.13
C HIS A 128 -4.66 9.30 -11.54
N HIS A 129 -3.91 9.15 -10.46
CA HIS A 129 -3.69 7.85 -9.81
C HIS A 129 -5.00 7.25 -9.27
N LEU A 130 -5.86 8.07 -8.65
CA LEU A 130 -7.18 7.65 -8.17
C LEU A 130 -8.08 7.18 -9.33
N SER A 131 -8.05 7.88 -10.47
CA SER A 131 -8.75 7.45 -11.68
C SER A 131 -8.26 6.09 -12.18
N MET A 132 -6.94 5.94 -12.31
CA MET A 132 -6.30 4.69 -12.75
C MET A 132 -6.67 3.48 -11.88
N LEU A 133 -6.63 3.63 -10.55
CA LEU A 133 -7.00 2.55 -9.63
C LEU A 133 -8.50 2.26 -9.65
N THR A 134 -9.35 3.28 -9.82
CA THR A 134 -10.80 3.08 -9.97
C THR A 134 -11.11 2.25 -11.20
N SER A 135 -10.54 2.60 -12.36
CA SER A 135 -10.72 1.81 -13.60
C SER A 135 -10.07 0.43 -13.56
N ALA A 136 -9.04 0.23 -12.74
CA ALA A 136 -8.47 -1.10 -12.54
C ALA A 136 -9.38 -1.99 -11.67
N LEU A 137 -10.00 -1.42 -10.63
CA LEU A 137 -10.99 -2.11 -9.81
C LEU A 137 -12.23 -2.51 -10.62
N GLU A 138 -12.74 -1.60 -11.45
CA GLU A 138 -13.87 -1.88 -12.36
C GLU A 138 -13.56 -3.08 -13.26
N ARG A 139 -12.35 -3.14 -13.84
CA ARG A 139 -11.93 -4.28 -14.67
C ARG A 139 -11.83 -5.59 -13.89
N LEU A 140 -11.39 -5.56 -12.63
CA LEU A 140 -11.38 -6.76 -11.78
C LEU A 140 -12.82 -7.22 -11.49
N GLU A 141 -13.72 -6.29 -11.20
CA GLU A 141 -15.13 -6.59 -10.94
C GLU A 141 -15.81 -7.17 -12.19
N GLU A 142 -15.55 -6.62 -13.38
CA GLU A 142 -16.00 -7.16 -14.68
C GLU A 142 -15.52 -8.60 -14.92
N GLN A 143 -14.34 -8.95 -14.39
CA GLN A 143 -13.78 -10.30 -14.42
C GLN A 143 -14.31 -11.20 -13.29
N GLY A 144 -15.22 -10.71 -12.45
CA GLY A 144 -15.76 -11.43 -11.30
C GLY A 144 -14.78 -11.59 -10.14
N ILE A 145 -13.70 -10.80 -10.12
CA ILE A 145 -12.68 -10.84 -9.08
C ILE A 145 -13.00 -9.79 -8.02
N GLU A 146 -13.51 -10.24 -6.88
CA GLU A 146 -13.74 -9.36 -5.74
C GLU A 146 -12.41 -8.88 -5.12
N ALA A 147 -12.35 -7.58 -4.82
CA ALA A 147 -11.20 -6.91 -4.20
C ALA A 147 -11.63 -5.92 -3.09
N PRO A 148 -12.37 -6.36 -2.07
CA PRO A 148 -13.01 -5.47 -1.08
C PRO A 148 -12.03 -4.63 -0.27
N LEU A 149 -10.83 -5.15 0.01
CA LEU A 149 -9.79 -4.41 0.73
C LEU A 149 -9.17 -3.29 -0.13
N ILE A 150 -8.96 -3.57 -1.42
CA ILE A 150 -8.43 -2.57 -2.37
C ILE A 150 -9.47 -1.45 -2.54
N ASP A 151 -10.74 -1.82 -2.71
CA ASP A 151 -11.85 -0.86 -2.77
C ASP A 151 -11.96 -0.01 -1.49
N ALA A 152 -11.79 -0.59 -0.30
CA ALA A 152 -11.79 0.17 0.95
C ALA A 152 -10.68 1.24 0.97
N HIS A 153 -9.47 0.91 0.51
CA HIS A 153 -8.37 1.89 0.40
C HIS A 153 -8.66 2.96 -0.65
N VAL A 154 -9.23 2.61 -1.81
CA VAL A 154 -9.64 3.58 -2.83
C VAL A 154 -10.74 4.52 -2.29
N ARG A 155 -11.69 4.02 -1.50
CA ARG A 155 -12.71 4.86 -0.82
C ARG A 155 -12.09 5.83 0.18
N VAL A 156 -11.14 5.39 0.99
CA VAL A 156 -10.39 6.26 1.92
C VAL A 156 -9.60 7.33 1.14
N ALA A 157 -8.94 6.94 0.05
CA ALA A 157 -8.23 7.87 -0.82
C ALA A 157 -9.17 8.93 -1.39
N ARG A 158 -10.33 8.53 -1.92
CA ARG A 158 -11.33 9.45 -2.50
C ARG A 158 -11.89 10.44 -1.47
N SER A 159 -12.21 9.94 -0.27
CA SER A 159 -12.70 10.78 0.82
C SER A 159 -11.64 11.81 1.25
N SER A 160 -10.39 11.35 1.42
CA SER A 160 -9.27 12.21 1.83
C SER A 160 -8.92 13.25 0.75
N PHE A 161 -8.96 12.87 -0.53
CA PHE A 161 -8.78 13.81 -1.65
C PHE A 161 -9.83 14.92 -1.64
N LYS A 162 -11.11 14.57 -1.44
CA LYS A 162 -12.22 15.53 -1.35
C LYS A 162 -12.05 16.45 -0.15
N ALA A 163 -11.71 15.91 1.02
CA ALA A 163 -11.46 16.69 2.23
C ALA A 163 -10.29 17.67 2.04
N SER A 164 -9.21 17.20 1.39
CA SER A 164 -8.05 18.02 1.04
C SER A 164 -8.45 19.26 0.23
N LEU A 165 -9.25 19.08 -0.83
CA LEU A 165 -9.73 20.19 -1.66
C LEU A 165 -10.61 21.18 -0.90
N ILE A 166 -11.45 20.71 0.02
CA ILE A 166 -12.28 21.58 0.88
C ILE A 166 -11.38 22.46 1.75
N HIS A 167 -10.36 21.87 2.38
CA HIS A 167 -9.44 22.61 3.25
C HIS A 167 -8.56 23.58 2.48
N LEU A 168 -8.13 23.23 1.25
CA LEU A 168 -7.39 24.15 0.40
C LEU A 168 -8.23 25.38 0.04
N LYS A 169 -9.50 25.17 -0.35
CA LYS A 169 -10.45 26.28 -0.64
C LYS A 169 -10.73 27.15 0.59
N ALA A 170 -10.72 26.55 1.78
CA ALA A 170 -10.86 27.26 3.05
C ALA A 170 -9.56 27.97 3.51
N GLN A 171 -8.54 28.04 2.66
CA GLN A 171 -7.23 28.62 2.96
C GLN A 171 -6.54 27.96 4.18
N ARG A 172 -6.68 26.64 4.29
CA ARG A 172 -6.03 25.79 5.31
C ARG A 172 -5.05 24.81 4.66
N PRO A 173 -3.91 25.32 4.13
CA PRO A 173 -3.01 24.53 3.30
C PRO A 173 -2.30 23.40 4.07
N PHE A 174 -2.04 23.54 5.37
CA PHE A 174 -1.46 22.48 6.19
C PHE A 174 -2.43 21.31 6.28
N ILE A 175 -3.69 21.61 6.62
CA ILE A 175 -4.71 20.57 6.70
C ILE A 175 -4.91 19.93 5.33
N ALA A 176 -4.99 20.72 4.26
CA ALA A 176 -5.08 20.22 2.90
C ALA A 176 -3.93 19.24 2.57
N GLN A 177 -2.70 19.61 2.91
CA GLN A 177 -1.52 18.77 2.71
C GLN A 177 -1.60 17.45 3.49
N GLN A 178 -2.06 17.49 4.75
CA GLN A 178 -2.21 16.27 5.55
C GLN A 178 -3.26 15.31 4.98
N MET A 179 -4.38 15.85 4.50
CA MET A 179 -5.41 15.07 3.81
C MET A 179 -4.85 14.42 2.53
N LEU A 180 -4.04 15.17 1.79
CA LEU A 180 -3.42 14.70 0.55
C LEU A 180 -2.38 13.59 0.82
N ASN A 181 -1.61 13.70 1.90
CA ASN A 181 -0.68 12.64 2.34
C ASN A 181 -1.41 11.32 2.65
N VAL A 182 -2.60 11.39 3.27
CA VAL A 182 -3.39 10.18 3.57
C VAL A 182 -4.00 9.60 2.29
N CYS A 183 -4.42 10.46 1.37
CA CYS A 183 -4.86 10.04 0.05
C CYS A 183 -3.77 9.24 -0.67
N GLU A 184 -2.56 9.80 -0.80
CA GLU A 184 -1.43 9.17 -1.47
C GLU A 184 -1.07 7.81 -0.86
N ARG A 185 -0.95 7.71 0.47
CA ARG A 185 -0.64 6.42 1.11
C ARG A 185 -1.71 5.36 0.86
N SER A 186 -2.98 5.77 0.87
CA SER A 186 -4.09 4.85 0.61
C SER A 186 -4.06 4.39 -0.85
N LEU A 187 -3.68 5.28 -1.78
CA LEU A 187 -3.45 4.92 -3.17
C LEU A 187 -2.26 3.98 -3.35
N ASP A 188 -1.12 4.26 -2.72
CA ASP A 188 0.07 3.41 -2.79
C ASP A 188 -0.24 2.01 -2.24
N THR A 189 -0.93 1.93 -1.10
CA THR A 189 -1.35 0.65 -0.52
C THR A 189 -2.32 -0.09 -1.46
N ALA A 190 -3.31 0.60 -2.02
CA ALA A 190 -4.22 0.01 -2.99
C ALA A 190 -3.51 -0.45 -4.26
N HIS A 191 -2.50 0.28 -4.72
CA HIS A 191 -1.69 -0.06 -5.88
C HIS A 191 -0.86 -1.33 -5.64
N ASP A 192 -0.14 -1.40 -4.52
CA ASP A 192 0.66 -2.58 -4.15
C ASP A 192 -0.24 -3.82 -4.06
N MET A 193 -1.39 -3.70 -3.38
CA MET A 193 -2.37 -4.78 -3.27
C MET A 193 -2.96 -5.19 -4.62
N LEU A 194 -3.18 -4.23 -5.51
CA LEU A 194 -3.67 -4.47 -6.86
C LEU A 194 -2.61 -5.19 -7.70
N GLU A 195 -1.35 -4.79 -7.61
CA GLU A 195 -0.25 -5.45 -8.31
C GLU A 195 -0.13 -6.92 -7.88
N ASP A 196 -0.19 -7.19 -6.58
CA ASP A 196 -0.19 -8.54 -6.04
C ASP A 196 -1.43 -9.33 -6.49
N ARG A 197 -2.62 -8.70 -6.45
CA ARG A 197 -3.87 -9.36 -6.83
C ARG A 197 -3.92 -9.68 -8.32
N VAL A 198 -3.47 -8.78 -9.18
CA VAL A 198 -3.37 -8.98 -10.64
C VAL A 198 -2.31 -10.04 -10.95
N ARG A 199 -1.20 -10.06 -10.23
CA ARG A 199 -0.16 -11.09 -10.35
C ARG A 199 -0.72 -12.48 -10.04
N ASP A 200 -1.55 -12.59 -9.01
CA ASP A 200 -2.18 -13.84 -8.60
C ASP A 200 -3.35 -14.24 -9.52
N SER A 201 -4.19 -13.28 -9.94
CA SER A 201 -5.36 -13.58 -10.78
C SER A 201 -5.00 -13.95 -12.21
N LEU A 202 -3.93 -13.37 -12.77
CA LEU A 202 -3.43 -13.70 -14.11
C LEU A 202 -2.44 -14.88 -14.10
N LEU A 203 -2.13 -15.46 -12.93
CA LEU A 203 -1.24 -16.60 -12.81
C LEU A 203 -1.68 -17.80 -13.68
N PRO A 204 -2.97 -18.19 -13.72
CA PRO A 204 -3.43 -19.29 -14.57
C PRO A 204 -3.16 -19.04 -16.05
N GLU A 205 -3.46 -17.84 -16.57
CA GLU A 205 -3.27 -17.54 -18.00
C GLU A 205 -1.79 -17.43 -18.36
N ARG A 206 -0.97 -16.87 -17.48
CA ARG A 206 0.49 -16.82 -17.66
C ARG A 206 1.11 -18.21 -17.63
N LEU A 207 0.68 -19.07 -16.71
CA LEU A 207 1.09 -20.47 -16.67
C LEU A 207 0.65 -21.20 -17.92
N HIS A 208 -0.60 -21.00 -18.36
CA HIS A 208 -1.12 -21.57 -19.59
C HIS A 208 -0.28 -21.19 -20.81
N HIS A 209 0.00 -19.90 -20.99
CA HIS A 209 0.83 -19.41 -22.09
C HIS A 209 2.26 -19.97 -22.04
N PHE A 210 2.88 -19.96 -20.85
CA PHE A 210 4.21 -20.51 -20.67
C PHE A 210 4.27 -22.01 -20.97
N LEU A 211 3.34 -22.80 -20.42
CA LEU A 211 3.28 -24.24 -20.64
C LEU A 211 3.00 -24.63 -22.09
N ASN A 212 2.40 -23.74 -22.88
CA ASN A 212 2.17 -23.95 -24.31
C ASN A 212 3.34 -23.53 -25.20
N THR A 213 4.19 -22.59 -24.75
CA THR A 213 5.35 -22.10 -25.52
C THR A 213 6.65 -22.85 -25.23
N VAL A 214 6.82 -23.39 -24.03
CA VAL A 214 8.04 -24.15 -23.65
C VAL A 214 8.26 -25.42 -24.48
N PRO A 215 7.24 -26.21 -24.89
CA PRO A 215 7.45 -27.40 -25.71
C PRO A 215 8.23 -27.13 -27.01
N GLU A 216 7.96 -26.01 -27.68
CA GLU A 216 8.69 -25.60 -28.89
C GLU A 216 10.18 -25.37 -28.61
N ARG A 217 10.50 -24.77 -27.46
CA ARG A 217 11.89 -24.55 -27.02
C ARG A 217 12.60 -25.85 -26.66
N LEU A 218 11.89 -26.79 -26.03
CA LEU A 218 12.44 -28.11 -25.74
C LEU A 218 12.64 -28.94 -27.01
N GLN A 219 11.82 -28.72 -28.04
CA GLN A 219 12.03 -29.34 -29.35
C GLN A 219 13.30 -28.77 -30.01
N ALA A 220 13.48 -27.45 -30.04
CA ALA A 220 14.70 -26.85 -30.57
C ALA A 220 15.97 -27.35 -29.85
N ALA A 221 15.91 -27.54 -28.53
CA ALA A 221 17.00 -28.15 -27.77
C ALA A 221 17.26 -29.61 -28.17
N HIS A 222 16.19 -30.38 -28.44
CA HIS A 222 16.30 -31.76 -28.91
C HIS A 222 16.98 -31.83 -30.28
N ASP A 223 16.62 -30.94 -31.20
CA ASP A 223 17.16 -30.90 -32.55
C ASP A 223 18.68 -30.62 -32.54
N ILE A 224 19.14 -29.67 -31.70
CA ILE A 224 20.57 -29.37 -31.51
C ILE A 224 21.34 -30.59 -30.97
N ILE A 225 20.75 -31.28 -30.00
CA ILE A 225 21.35 -32.48 -29.40
C ILE A 225 21.46 -33.60 -30.45
N ASP A 226 20.42 -33.81 -31.25
CA ASP A 226 20.41 -34.85 -32.29
C ASP A 226 21.42 -34.54 -33.41
N GLU A 227 21.57 -33.26 -33.79
CA GLU A 227 22.59 -32.79 -34.72
C GLU A 227 24.00 -33.08 -34.19
N ALA A 228 24.32 -32.63 -32.97
CA ALA A 228 25.61 -32.88 -32.33
C ALA A 228 25.93 -34.39 -32.20
N ARG A 229 24.92 -35.20 -31.87
CA ARG A 229 25.06 -36.66 -31.80
C ARG A 229 25.39 -37.25 -33.17
N SER A 230 24.78 -36.74 -34.24
CA SER A 230 25.04 -37.21 -35.61
C SER A 230 26.47 -36.90 -36.09
N GLU A 231 27.08 -35.85 -35.53
CA GLU A 231 28.49 -35.49 -35.74
C GLU A 231 29.47 -36.28 -34.85
N GLY A 232 28.96 -37.15 -33.97
CA GLY A 232 29.76 -37.96 -33.06
C GLY A 232 30.25 -37.22 -31.81
N ILE A 233 29.65 -36.07 -31.49
CA ILE A 233 29.91 -35.33 -30.24
C ILE A 233 29.15 -36.00 -29.10
N ASP A 234 29.76 -36.07 -27.91
CA ASP A 234 29.11 -36.57 -26.70
C ASP A 234 28.03 -35.59 -26.21
N THR A 235 26.81 -36.10 -26.07
CA THR A 235 25.60 -35.34 -25.72
C THR A 235 24.94 -35.81 -24.41
N GLY A 236 25.57 -36.72 -23.66
CA GLY A 236 24.94 -37.41 -22.52
C GLY A 236 24.37 -36.48 -21.44
N ASP A 237 25.09 -35.42 -21.07
CA ASP A 237 24.65 -34.46 -20.05
C ASP A 237 23.47 -33.61 -20.53
N ALA A 238 23.52 -33.13 -21.77
CA ALA A 238 22.43 -32.38 -22.39
C ALA A 238 21.15 -33.22 -22.54
N GLU A 239 21.28 -34.48 -22.94
CA GLU A 239 20.16 -35.44 -23.04
C GLU A 239 19.50 -35.70 -21.69
N SER A 240 20.31 -35.92 -20.65
CA SER A 240 19.82 -36.13 -19.29
C SER A 240 19.05 -34.92 -18.77
N LEU A 241 19.60 -33.71 -18.96
CA LEU A 241 18.94 -32.47 -18.55
C LEU A 241 17.63 -32.22 -19.33
N LEU A 242 17.64 -32.45 -20.64
CA LEU A 242 16.44 -32.32 -21.48
C LEU A 242 15.34 -33.31 -21.05
N ALA A 243 15.70 -34.57 -20.78
CA ALA A 243 14.75 -35.58 -20.31
C ALA A 243 14.11 -35.19 -18.95
N GLN A 244 14.93 -34.71 -18.00
CA GLN A 244 14.45 -34.23 -16.71
C GLN A 244 13.48 -33.03 -16.88
N LEU A 245 13.82 -32.08 -17.73
CA LEU A 245 12.97 -30.91 -17.99
C LEU A 245 11.65 -31.28 -18.66
N LYS A 246 11.66 -32.23 -19.61
CA LYS A 246 10.43 -32.76 -20.24
C LYS A 246 9.50 -33.37 -19.18
N VAL A 247 10.02 -34.17 -18.25
CA VAL A 247 9.24 -34.76 -17.16
C VAL A 247 8.68 -33.70 -16.21
N ARG A 248 9.50 -32.72 -15.81
CA ARG A 248 9.04 -31.65 -14.90
C ARG A 248 7.99 -30.75 -15.57
N LEU A 249 8.16 -30.43 -16.85
CA LEU A 249 7.18 -29.65 -17.60
C LEU A 249 5.85 -30.39 -17.72
N TYR A 250 5.88 -31.70 -17.97
CA TYR A 250 4.68 -32.53 -17.99
C TYR A 250 3.93 -32.47 -16.64
N ARG A 251 4.65 -32.63 -15.52
CA ARG A 251 4.06 -32.53 -14.17
C ARG A 251 3.51 -31.14 -13.86
N ALA A 252 4.19 -30.07 -14.30
CA ALA A 252 3.69 -28.71 -14.14
C ALA A 252 2.40 -28.50 -14.96
N ARG A 253 2.33 -29.07 -16.18
CA ARG A 253 1.13 -29.01 -17.02
C ARG A 253 -0.04 -29.77 -16.41
N GLU A 254 0.21 -30.96 -15.88
CA GLU A 254 -0.80 -31.76 -15.17
C GLU A 254 -1.35 -30.98 -13.95
N ALA A 255 -0.46 -30.41 -13.12
CA ALA A 255 -0.86 -29.58 -12.00
C ALA A 255 -1.70 -28.36 -12.43
N HIS A 256 -1.35 -27.69 -13.53
CA HIS A 256 -2.13 -26.58 -14.09
C HIS A 256 -3.50 -27.02 -14.60
N GLN A 257 -3.59 -28.14 -15.33
CA GLN A 257 -4.86 -28.69 -15.83
C GLN A 257 -5.82 -29.08 -14.71
N GLU A 258 -5.29 -29.44 -13.54
CA GLU A 258 -6.06 -29.72 -12.32
C GLU A 258 -6.37 -28.46 -11.49
N GLY A 259 -6.02 -27.26 -11.96
CA GLY A 259 -6.21 -25.99 -11.25
C GLY A 259 -5.26 -25.77 -10.06
N ARG A 260 -4.21 -26.59 -9.92
CA ARG A 260 -3.21 -26.50 -8.84
C ARG A 260 -2.07 -25.55 -9.23
N GLU A 261 -2.38 -24.28 -9.40
CA GLU A 261 -1.43 -23.27 -9.94
C GLU A 261 -0.17 -23.08 -9.09
N ALA A 262 -0.32 -23.08 -7.77
CA ALA A 262 0.82 -22.98 -6.85
C ALA A 262 1.79 -24.16 -6.99
N ALA A 263 1.25 -25.38 -7.20
CA ALA A 263 2.06 -26.57 -7.40
C ALA A 263 2.73 -26.56 -8.78
N SER A 264 2.00 -26.16 -9.83
CA SER A 264 2.56 -25.96 -11.17
C SER A 264 3.74 -24.98 -11.13
N LEU A 265 3.56 -23.81 -10.50
CA LEU A 265 4.60 -22.80 -10.37
C LEU A 265 5.81 -23.29 -9.57
N ALA A 266 5.61 -24.05 -8.49
CA ALA A 266 6.70 -24.61 -7.70
C ALA A 266 7.57 -25.57 -8.53
N ILE A 267 6.94 -26.46 -9.31
CA ILE A 267 7.65 -27.39 -10.20
C ILE A 267 8.44 -26.63 -11.27
N LEU A 268 7.85 -25.57 -11.84
CA LEU A 268 8.54 -24.73 -12.82
C LEU A 268 9.76 -24.01 -12.22
N ARG A 269 9.65 -23.52 -10.98
CA ARG A 269 10.77 -22.89 -10.25
C ARG A 269 11.91 -23.86 -10.00
N GLU A 270 11.61 -25.08 -9.54
CA GLU A 270 12.60 -26.16 -9.37
C GLU A 270 13.27 -26.55 -10.70
N SER A 271 12.60 -26.31 -11.83
CA SER A 271 13.12 -26.61 -13.16
C SER A 271 14.10 -25.56 -13.71
N MET A 272 14.13 -24.35 -13.13
CA MET A 272 14.92 -23.23 -13.67
C MET A 272 16.42 -23.51 -13.66
N GLU A 273 16.94 -24.15 -12.62
CA GLU A 273 18.37 -24.47 -12.53
C GLU A 273 18.79 -25.48 -13.61
N SER A 274 18.00 -26.53 -13.83
CA SER A 274 18.26 -27.50 -14.91
C SER A 274 18.10 -26.87 -16.29
N ALA A 275 17.17 -25.92 -16.47
CA ALA A 275 17.01 -25.19 -17.73
C ALA A 275 18.22 -24.30 -18.04
N ALA A 276 18.78 -23.64 -17.02
CA ALA A 276 19.99 -22.84 -17.17
C ALA A 276 21.21 -23.72 -17.53
N LYS A 277 21.37 -24.87 -16.85
CA LYS A 277 22.41 -25.85 -17.17
C LYS A 277 22.28 -26.38 -18.59
N LEU A 278 21.07 -26.76 -19.01
CA LEU A 278 20.83 -27.21 -20.39
C LEU A 278 21.20 -26.11 -21.40
N GLY A 279 20.84 -24.85 -21.13
CA GLY A 279 21.24 -23.73 -22.00
C GLY A 279 22.75 -23.64 -22.19
N HIS A 280 23.52 -23.82 -21.11
CA HIS A 280 24.97 -23.83 -21.17
C HIS A 280 25.52 -24.99 -22.01
N GLU A 281 25.04 -26.22 -21.78
CA GLU A 281 25.44 -27.40 -22.55
C GLU A 281 25.14 -27.24 -24.05
N LEU A 282 23.97 -26.69 -24.40
CA LEU A 282 23.62 -26.45 -25.81
C LEU A 282 24.53 -25.44 -26.48
N ASP A 283 24.97 -24.40 -25.75
CA ASP A 283 25.93 -23.42 -26.27
C ASP A 283 27.32 -24.05 -26.47
N GLU A 284 27.76 -24.92 -25.56
CA GLU A 284 29.01 -25.67 -25.74
C GLU A 284 28.96 -26.62 -26.94
N LEU A 285 27.86 -27.36 -27.10
CA LEU A 285 27.66 -28.25 -28.26
C LEU A 285 27.76 -27.47 -29.57
N ARG A 286 27.10 -26.31 -29.67
CA ARG A 286 27.20 -25.43 -30.85
C ARG A 286 28.61 -24.97 -31.15
N GLN A 287 29.41 -24.67 -30.12
CA GLN A 287 30.81 -24.28 -30.33
C GLN A 287 31.64 -25.45 -30.87
N ARG A 288 31.40 -26.67 -30.39
CA ARG A 288 32.09 -27.89 -30.85
C ARG A 288 31.70 -28.30 -32.28
N MET A 289 30.43 -28.13 -32.66
CA MET A 289 29.97 -28.36 -34.04
C MET A 289 30.58 -27.36 -35.04
N ALA A 290 30.98 -26.17 -34.57
CA ALA A 290 31.57 -25.13 -35.39
C ALA A 290 33.10 -25.22 -35.56
N SER A 291 33.77 -26.12 -34.82
CA SER A 291 35.24 -26.29 -34.79
C SER A 291 35.70 -27.48 -35.62
#